data_AF-A0A7M1S1E3-F1
#
_entry.id   AF-A0A7M1S1E3-F1
#
_cell.length_a   1.000
_cell.length_b   1.000
_cell.length_c   1.000
_cell.angle_alpha   90.00
_cell.angle_beta   90.00
_cell.angle_gamma   90.00
#
_symmetry.space_group_name_H-M   'P 1'
#
loop_
_entity.id
_entity.type
_entity.pdbx_description
1 polymer ?
#
loop_
_entity_poly.entity_id
_entity_poly.type
_entity_poly.pdbx_seq_one_letter_code
_entity_poly.pdbx_strand_id
1 'polypeptide(L)'
;MKTSKDFLSSVSNHIYSQITMYQFNKNTITETDKYREGRLTALKYASELAYYFLQIEKNLPHQFKKQIDYQMKSNSCLLEGDYKRGLYDGLNNILDELAKLK
;
A
#
# COMPACT_ATOMS: atom_id res chain seq x y z
N MET A 1 14.73 9.97 -3.18
CA MET A 1 13.85 8.94 -3.78
C MET A 1 12.42 9.26 -3.37
N LYS A 2 11.43 9.25 -4.27
CA LYS A 2 10.02 9.47 -3.87
C LYS A 2 9.49 8.23 -3.15
N THR A 3 8.71 8.40 -2.09
CA THR A 3 8.10 7.27 -1.38
C THR A 3 6.93 6.68 -2.18
N SER A 4 6.55 5.44 -1.88
CA SER A 4 5.34 4.81 -2.41
C SER A 4 4.09 5.67 -2.14
N LYS A 5 3.99 6.23 -0.93
CA LYS A 5 2.94 7.18 -0.54
C LYS A 5 2.93 8.43 -1.45
N ASP A 6 4.08 9.03 -1.72
CA ASP A 6 4.17 10.22 -2.59
C ASP A 6 3.74 9.89 -4.02
N PHE A 7 4.16 8.73 -4.53
CA PHE A 7 3.77 8.23 -5.83
C PHE A 7 2.24 8.03 -5.92
N LEU A 8 1.66 7.27 -4.99
CA LEU A 8 0.21 6.98 -4.98
C LEU A 8 -0.63 8.25 -4.78
N SER A 9 -0.15 9.20 -3.98
CA SER A 9 -0.81 10.50 -3.78
C SER A 9 -0.79 11.34 -5.06
N SER A 10 0.36 11.39 -5.76
CA SER A 10 0.47 12.10 -7.04
C SER A 10 -0.44 11.50 -8.11
N VAL A 11 -0.51 10.17 -8.20
CA VAL A 11 -1.39 9.47 -9.14
C VAL A 11 -2.86 9.75 -8.80
N SER A 12 -3.25 9.62 -7.53
CA SER A 12 -4.61 9.90 -7.07
C SER A 12 -5.05 11.33 -7.37
N ASN A 13 -4.18 12.32 -7.14
CA ASN A 13 -4.45 13.72 -7.44
C ASN A 13 -4.66 13.96 -8.94
N HIS A 14 -3.84 13.32 -9.78
CA HIS A 14 -4.00 13.41 -11.23
C HIS A 14 -5.32 12.78 -11.70
N ILE A 15 -5.66 11.59 -11.19
CA ILE A 15 -6.93 10.91 -11.50
C ILE A 15 -8.12 11.78 -11.10
N TYR A 16 -8.10 12.34 -9.89
CA TYR A 16 -9.18 13.20 -9.40
C TYR A 16 -9.38 14.44 -10.30
N SER A 17 -8.28 15.13 -10.65
CA SER A 17 -8.33 16.28 -11.55
C SER A 17 -8.92 15.92 -12.92
N GLN A 18 -8.57 14.76 -13.47
CA GLN A 18 -9.10 14.28 -14.75
C GLN A 18 -10.58 13.90 -14.66
N ILE A 19 -11.01 13.26 -13.56
CA ILE A 19 -12.43 12.96 -13.32
C ILE A 19 -13.24 14.25 -13.29
N THR A 20 -12.80 15.26 -12.52
CA THR A 20 -13.46 16.57 -12.46
C THR A 20 -13.56 17.20 -13.84
N MET A 21 -12.47 17.19 -14.61
CA MET A 21 -12.45 17.70 -15.98
C MET A 21 -13.51 17.01 -16.85
N TYR A 22 -13.50 15.68 -16.94
CA TYR A 22 -14.42 14.96 -17.83
C TYR A 22 -15.87 14.90 -17.31
N GLN A 23 -16.12 15.03 -16.01
CA GLN A 23 -17.48 15.05 -15.45
C GLN A 23 -18.17 16.40 -15.66
N PHE A 24 -17.46 17.50 -15.42
CA PHE A 24 -18.08 18.82 -15.30
C PHE A 24 -17.81 19.75 -16.49
N ASN A 25 -16.72 19.57 -17.24
CA ASN A 25 -16.33 20.49 -18.32
C ASN A 25 -16.91 20.07 -19.68
N LYS A 26 -18.20 19.69 -19.72
CA LYS A 26 -18.86 19.13 -20.91
C LYS A 26 -18.91 20.09 -22.11
N ASN A 27 -18.93 21.40 -21.85
CA ASN A 27 -19.08 22.44 -22.88
C ASN A 27 -17.75 22.93 -23.46
N THR A 28 -16.63 22.58 -22.83
CA THR A 28 -15.27 23.00 -23.21
C THR A 28 -14.47 21.87 -23.88
N ILE A 29 -14.92 20.63 -23.73
CA ILE A 29 -14.27 19.45 -24.30
C ILE A 29 -15.08 19.01 -25.52
N THR A 30 -14.52 19.14 -26.72
CA THR A 30 -15.16 18.82 -28.01
C THR A 30 -15.26 17.32 -28.31
N GLU A 31 -15.10 16.48 -27.30
CA GLU A 31 -15.16 15.02 -27.43
C GLU A 31 -16.61 14.52 -27.39
N THR A 32 -16.85 13.36 -28.00
CA THR A 32 -18.16 12.71 -27.97
C THR A 32 -18.49 12.19 -26.57
N ASP A 33 -19.77 12.07 -26.25
CA ASP A 33 -20.21 11.54 -24.95
C ASP A 33 -19.70 10.11 -24.71
N LYS A 34 -19.64 9.26 -25.74
CA LYS A 34 -19.08 7.90 -25.64
C LYS A 34 -17.59 7.89 -25.29
N TYR A 35 -16.82 8.80 -25.87
CA TYR A 35 -15.39 8.91 -25.55
C TYR A 35 -15.21 9.33 -24.08
N ARG A 36 -15.96 10.34 -23.65
CA ARG A 36 -15.97 10.83 -22.26
C ARG A 36 -16.35 9.73 -21.27
N GLU A 37 -17.38 8.95 -21.58
CA GLU A 37 -17.78 7.79 -20.77
C GLU A 37 -16.65 6.76 -20.65
N GLY A 38 -15.97 6.45 -21.76
CA GLY A 38 -14.79 5.58 -21.76
C GLY A 38 -13.65 6.12 -20.88
N ARG A 39 -13.35 7.42 -20.97
CA ARG A 39 -12.33 8.07 -20.11
C ARG A 39 -12.70 7.99 -18.64
N LEU A 40 -13.94 8.32 -18.28
CA LEU A 40 -14.42 8.26 -16.91
C LEU A 40 -14.38 6.83 -16.35
N THR A 41 -14.73 5.83 -17.17
CA THR A 41 -14.64 4.42 -16.80
C THR A 41 -13.19 4.01 -16.51
N ALA A 42 -12.25 4.36 -17.40
CA ALA A 42 -10.84 4.08 -17.20
C ALA A 42 -10.28 4.77 -15.94
N LEU A 43 -10.65 6.03 -15.70
CA LEU A 43 -10.24 6.78 -14.50
C LEU A 43 -10.79 6.16 -13.22
N LYS A 44 -12.02 5.62 -13.26
CA LYS A 44 -12.61 4.89 -12.13
C LYS A 44 -11.82 3.62 -11.82
N TYR A 45 -11.50 2.81 -12.83
CA TYR A 45 -10.63 1.63 -12.65
C TYR A 45 -9.27 2.00 -12.07
N ALA A 46 -8.64 3.06 -12.59
CA ALA A 46 -7.37 3.54 -12.07
C ALA A 46 -7.46 4.00 -10.61
N SER A 47 -8.57 4.65 -10.22
CA SER A 47 -8.82 5.06 -8.84
C SER A 47 -8.96 3.86 -7.90
N GLU A 48 -9.67 2.81 -8.33
CA GLU A 48 -9.84 1.57 -7.56
C GLU A 48 -8.49 0.86 -7.36
N LEU A 49 -7.64 0.83 -8.39
CA LEU A 49 -6.29 0.29 -8.32
C LEU A 49 -5.39 1.10 -7.38
N ALA A 50 -5.41 2.43 -7.47
CA ALA A 50 -4.63 3.30 -6.58
C ALA A 50 -5.02 3.08 -5.11
N TYR A 51 -6.32 2.95 -4.84
CA TYR A 51 -6.83 2.62 -3.52
C TYR A 51 -6.36 1.24 -3.05
N TYR A 52 -6.44 0.22 -3.90
CA TYR A 52 -5.96 -1.13 -3.58
C TYR A 52 -4.49 -1.13 -3.14
N PHE A 53 -3.60 -0.49 -3.90
CA PHE A 53 -2.18 -0.42 -3.55
C PHE A 53 -1.91 0.39 -2.28
N LEU A 54 -2.70 1.44 -2.02
CA LEU A 54 -2.63 2.18 -0.77
C LEU A 54 -2.98 1.29 0.44
N GLN A 55 -3.95 0.39 0.29
CA GLN A 55 -4.29 -0.57 1.35
C GLN A 55 -3.20 -1.62 1.56
N ILE A 56 -2.55 -2.08 0.47
CA ILE A 56 -1.37 -2.95 0.58
C ILE A 56 -0.27 -2.25 1.38
N GLU A 57 0.08 -1.02 1.01
CA GLU A 57 1.13 -0.25 1.69
C GLU A 57 0.83 -0.08 3.18
N LYS A 58 -0.41 0.30 3.53
CA LYS A 58 -0.84 0.41 4.92
C LYS A 58 -0.75 -0.90 5.69
N ASN A 59 -1.01 -2.02 5.04
CA ASN A 59 -0.98 -3.34 5.66
C ASN A 59 0.41 -3.96 5.71
N LEU A 60 1.38 -3.46 4.95
CA LEU A 60 2.72 -4.03 4.83
C LEU A 60 3.43 -4.17 6.20
N PRO A 61 3.44 -3.16 7.11
CA PRO A 61 4.07 -3.30 8.41
C PRO A 61 3.43 -4.39 9.27
N HIS A 62 2.10 -4.53 9.20
CA HIS A 62 1.36 -5.57 9.92
C HIS A 62 1.66 -6.97 9.37
N GLN A 63 1.72 -7.11 8.04
CA GLN A 63 2.11 -8.36 7.41
C GLN A 63 3.54 -8.74 7.78
N PHE A 64 4.46 -7.78 7.79
CA PHE A 64 5.85 -8.00 8.17
C PHE A 64 5.96 -8.47 9.62
N LYS A 65 5.29 -7.80 10.56
CA LYS A 65 5.21 -8.24 11.96
C LYS A 65 4.66 -9.67 12.08
N LYS A 66 3.58 -9.99 11.39
CA LYS A 66 2.99 -11.35 11.39
C LYS A 66 3.98 -12.42 10.93
N GLN A 67 4.86 -12.10 9.97
CA GLN A 67 5.88 -13.04 9.52
C GLN A 67 6.94 -13.27 10.61
N ILE A 68 7.36 -12.23 11.33
CA ILE A 68 8.27 -12.40 12.48
C ILE A 68 7.62 -13.28 13.56
N ASP A 69 6.38 -12.98 13.94
CA ASP A 69 5.63 -13.77 14.92
C ASP A 69 5.51 -15.23 14.47
N TYR A 70 5.30 -15.47 13.17
CA TYR A 70 5.28 -16.82 12.60
C TYR A 70 6.63 -17.52 12.73
N GLN A 71 7.75 -16.85 12.42
CA GLN A 71 9.08 -17.43 12.58
C GLN A 71 9.38 -17.80 14.04
N MET A 72 9.00 -16.94 14.99
CA MET A 72 9.13 -17.25 16.41
C MET A 72 8.30 -18.50 16.78
N LYS A 73 7.05 -18.59 16.31
CA LYS A 73 6.20 -19.76 16.57
C LYS A 73 6.74 -21.04 15.93
N SER A 74 7.20 -20.96 14.68
CA SER A 74 7.76 -22.10 13.95
C SER A 74 9.03 -22.65 14.59
N ASN A 75 9.80 -21.80 15.26
CA ASN A 75 11.03 -22.17 15.96
C ASN A 75 10.82 -22.47 17.46
N SER A 76 9.57 -22.58 17.91
CA SER A 76 9.24 -22.88 19.31
C SER A 76 9.73 -24.25 19.77
N CYS A 77 9.84 -25.22 18.85
CA CYS A 77 10.34 -26.57 19.11
C CYS A 77 11.86 -26.67 19.25
N LEU A 78 12.61 -25.58 19.02
CA LEU A 78 14.05 -25.56 19.25
C LEU A 78 14.34 -25.83 20.73
N LEU A 79 15.40 -26.60 20.97
CA LEU A 79 15.93 -26.84 22.31
C LEU A 79 16.36 -25.51 22.95
N GLU A 80 16.15 -25.40 24.25
CA GLU A 80 16.64 -24.26 25.03
C GLU A 80 18.18 -24.24 24.99
N GLY A 81 18.74 -23.13 24.51
CA GLY A 81 20.17 -22.99 24.27
C GLY A 81 20.53 -21.61 23.74
N ASP A 82 21.83 -21.35 23.56
CA ASP A 82 22.32 -20.06 23.06
C ASP A 82 21.75 -19.72 21.68
N TYR A 83 21.56 -20.72 20.81
CA TYR A 83 20.98 -20.52 19.48
C TYR A 83 19.54 -20.00 19.53
N LYS A 84 18.67 -20.64 20.31
CA LYS A 84 17.26 -20.22 20.46
C LYS A 84 17.17 -18.82 21.07
N ARG A 85 17.99 -18.54 22.09
CA ARG A 85 18.08 -17.21 22.70
C ARG A 85 18.53 -16.16 21.68
N GLY A 86 19.62 -16.40 20.96
CA GLY A 86 20.11 -15.46 19.94
C GLY A 86 19.10 -15.22 18.81
N LEU A 87 18.39 -16.26 18.36
CA LEU A 87 17.31 -16.13 17.38
C LEU A 87 16.19 -15.23 17.90
N TYR A 88 15.70 -15.49 19.11
CA TYR A 88 14.57 -14.75 19.69
C TYR A 88 14.97 -13.32 20.04
N ASP A 89 16.18 -13.10 20.58
CA ASP A 89 16.71 -11.77 20.87
C ASP A 89 16.81 -10.94 19.58
N GLY A 90 17.31 -11.52 18.49
CA GLY A 90 17.38 -10.86 17.18
C GLY A 90 15.99 -10.52 16.62
N LEU A 91 15.04 -11.46 16.66
CA LEU A 91 13.68 -11.24 16.18
C LEU A 91 12.93 -10.20 17.03
N ASN A 92 13.10 -10.23 18.36
CA ASN A 92 12.53 -9.24 19.27
C ASN A 92 13.10 -7.84 19.06
N ASN A 93 14.41 -7.73 18.83
CA ASN A 93 15.04 -6.44 18.53
C ASN A 93 14.43 -5.79 17.28
N ILE A 94 14.20 -6.58 16.22
CA ILE A 94 13.53 -6.11 15.00
C ILE A 94 12.08 -5.69 15.30
N LEU A 95 11.34 -6.42 16.14
CA LEU A 95 10.00 -6.04 16.56
C LEU A 95 9.97 -4.70 17.33
N ASP A 96 10.97 -4.46 18.18
CA ASP A 96 11.11 -3.21 18.92
C ASP A 96 11.41 -2.04 17.98
N GLU A 97 12.26 -2.23 16.97
CA GLU A 97 12.49 -1.21 15.94
C GLU A 97 11.23 -0.91 15.12
N LEU A 98 10.45 -1.94 14.75
CA LEU A 98 9.17 -1.73 14.07
C LEU A 98 8.16 -0.97 14.93
N ALA A 99 8.18 -1.13 16.25
CA ALA A 99 7.29 -0.42 17.15
C ALA A 99 7.60 1.09 17.22
N LYS A 100 8.85 1.49 16.99
CA LYS A 100 9.30 2.89 16.95
C LYS A 100 8.91 3.62 15.66
N LEU A 101 8.55 2.88 14.60
CA LEU A 101 8.12 3.43 13.31
C LEU A 101 6.63 3.80 13.25
N LYS A 102 5.88 3.59 14.33
CA LYS A 102 4.47 4.00 14.48
C LYS A 102 4.35 5.44 14.95
#